data_AF-A0A955FY66-F1
#
_entry.id   AF-A0A955FY66-F1
#
_cell.length_a   1.000
_cell.length_b   1.000
_cell.length_c   1.000
_cell.angle_alpha   90.00
_cell.angle_beta   90.00
_cell.angle_gamma   90.00
#
_symmetry.space_group_name_H-M   'P 1'
#
loop_
_entity.id
_entity.type
_entity.pdbx_description
1 polymer ?
#
loop_
_entity_poly.entity_id
_entity_poly.type
_entity_poly.pdbx_seq_one_letter_code
_entity_poly.pdbx_strand_id
1 'polypeptide(L)'
;MHTEAFVEISALLALCAAIAILMRFLRQPLIISYILTGLIVGPSILGIVKSPDTIEILGNFGVALLLFIVGLGLNPKIVKEVGKISLLTGVGQVIFTSLIGFGIVRLLGYAPLTAFYIAVALSFSSTIIILKLLSDKR
;
A
#
# COMPACT_ATOMS: atom_id res chain seq x y z
N MET A 1 5.13 -27.07 13.78
CA MET A 1 4.85 -26.19 12.63
C MET A 1 3.58 -25.37 12.81
N HIS A 2 2.40 -25.96 13.05
CA HIS A 2 1.14 -25.18 13.15
C HIS A 2 1.07 -24.21 14.35
N THR A 3 1.61 -24.60 15.51
CA THR A 3 1.61 -23.75 16.72
C THR A 3 2.50 -22.51 16.56
N GLU A 4 3.65 -22.64 15.88
CA GLU A 4 4.58 -21.54 15.62
C GLU A 4 3.91 -20.47 14.73
N ALA A 5 3.28 -20.89 13.62
CA ALA A 5 2.57 -19.98 12.73
C ALA A 5 1.41 -19.25 13.43
N PHE A 6 0.67 -19.95 14.30
CA PHE A 6 -0.41 -19.34 15.08
C PHE A 6 0.12 -18.26 16.03
N VAL A 7 1.25 -18.51 16.70
CA VAL A 7 1.88 -17.56 17.62
C VAL A 7 2.44 -16.36 16.85
N GLU A 8 3.10 -16.59 15.71
CA GLU A 8 3.62 -15.53 14.83
C GLU A 8 2.51 -14.58 14.37
N ILE A 9 1.41 -15.13 13.84
CA ILE A 9 0.26 -14.33 13.38
C ILE A 9 -0.39 -13.62 14.55
N SER A 10 -0.56 -14.28 15.69
CA SER A 10 -1.15 -13.67 16.89
C SER A 10 -0.31 -12.51 17.41
N ALA A 11 1.01 -12.67 17.47
CA ALA A 11 1.95 -11.62 17.87
C ALA A 11 1.95 -10.45 16.88
N LEU A 12 1.94 -10.74 15.58
CA LEU A 12 1.85 -9.73 14.52
C LEU A 12 0.55 -8.92 14.65
N LEU A 13 -0.59 -9.58 14.81
CA LEU A 13 -1.89 -8.91 14.96
C LEU A 13 -1.97 -8.10 16.26
N ALA A 14 -1.49 -8.65 17.38
CA ALA A 14 -1.49 -7.96 18.66
C ALA A 14 -0.62 -6.69 18.62
N LEU A 15 0.60 -6.79 18.07
CA LEU A 15 1.48 -5.63 17.92
C LEU A 15 0.87 -4.60 16.96
N CYS A 16 0.31 -5.06 15.83
CA CYS A 16 -0.36 -4.18 14.89
C CYS A 16 -1.52 -3.43 15.54
N ALA A 17 -2.33 -4.09 16.35
CA ALA A 17 -3.44 -3.48 17.06
C ALA A 17 -2.95 -2.43 18.07
N ALA A 18 -1.89 -2.73 18.82
CA ALA A 18 -1.30 -1.78 19.77
C ALA A 18 -0.78 -0.51 19.06
N ILE A 19 -0.03 -0.68 17.96
CA ILE A 19 0.47 0.44 17.16
C ILE A 19 -0.70 1.20 16.52
N ALA A 20 -1.73 0.51 16.04
CA ALA A 20 -2.91 1.14 15.45
C ALA A 20 -3.68 2.00 16.46
N ILE A 21 -3.82 1.55 17.71
CA ILE A 21 -4.42 2.33 18.79
C ILE A 21 -3.60 3.61 19.03
N LEU A 22 -2.27 3.48 19.09
CA LEU A 22 -1.37 4.63 19.24
C LEU A 22 -1.48 5.60 18.06
N MET A 23 -1.44 5.10 16.82
CA MET A 23 -1.59 5.92 15.62
C MET A 23 -2.94 6.64 15.58
N ARG A 24 -4.02 5.95 15.99
CA ARG A 24 -5.35 6.57 16.09
C ARG A 24 -5.36 7.69 17.13
N PHE A 25 -4.72 7.50 18.28
CA PHE A 25 -4.59 8.55 19.30
C PHE A 25 -3.80 9.76 18.75
N LEU A 26 -2.74 9.51 17.99
CA LEU A 26 -1.93 10.53 17.31
C LEU A 26 -2.61 11.11 16.05
N ARG A 27 -3.85 10.70 15.72
CA ARG A 27 -4.60 11.10 14.51
C ARG A 27 -3.87 10.79 13.20
N GLN A 28 -3.06 9.74 13.21
CA GLN A 28 -2.31 9.26 12.05
C GLN A 28 -3.12 8.20 11.28
N PRO A 29 -3.00 8.15 9.94
CA PRO A 29 -3.58 7.08 9.13
C PRO A 29 -3.16 5.67 9.58
N LEU A 30 -4.11 4.73 9.61
CA LEU A 30 -3.85 3.36 10.07
C LEU A 30 -2.81 2.61 9.25
N ILE A 31 -2.64 2.97 7.97
CA ILE A 31 -1.62 2.39 7.08
C ILE A 31 -0.20 2.49 7.67
N ILE A 32 0.08 3.55 8.44
CA ILE A 32 1.38 3.75 9.09
C ILE A 32 1.62 2.64 10.12
N SER A 33 0.58 2.21 10.82
CA SER A 33 0.65 1.09 11.77
C SER A 33 1.05 -0.21 11.08
N TYR A 34 0.52 -0.49 9.89
CA TYR A 34 0.86 -1.70 9.13
C TYR A 34 2.32 -1.70 8.70
N ILE A 35 2.83 -0.57 8.20
CA ILE A 35 4.22 -0.40 7.79
C ILE A 35 5.16 -0.56 8.99
N LEU A 36 4.85 0.13 10.10
CA LEU A 36 5.66 0.07 11.32
C LEU A 36 5.67 -1.34 11.93
N THR A 37 4.52 -2.02 11.95
CA THR A 37 4.44 -3.40 12.43
C THR A 37 5.31 -4.32 11.56
N GLY A 38 5.20 -4.23 10.24
CA GLY A 38 6.01 -5.03 9.33
C GLY A 38 7.52 -4.78 9.53
N LEU A 39 7.91 -3.52 9.73
CA LEU A 39 9.29 -3.16 10.03
C LEU A 39 9.79 -3.76 11.35
N ILE A 40 8.97 -3.68 12.41
CA ILE A 40 9.33 -4.14 13.76
C ILE A 40 9.37 -5.68 13.86
N VAL A 41 8.37 -6.37 13.32
CA VAL A 41 8.26 -7.83 13.38
C VAL A 41 9.20 -8.50 12.36
N GLY A 42 9.60 -7.76 11.32
CA GLY A 42 10.52 -8.22 10.29
C GLY A 42 11.93 -8.57 10.81
N PRO A 43 12.74 -9.25 9.98
CA PRO A 43 14.04 -9.79 10.36
C PRO A 43 15.05 -8.70 10.78
N SER A 44 14.88 -7.48 10.30
CA SER A 44 15.80 -6.36 10.56
C SER A 44 15.68 -5.77 11.96
N ILE A 45 14.59 -6.04 12.70
CA ILE A 45 14.38 -5.48 14.05
C ILE A 45 14.22 -6.60 15.09
N LEU A 46 13.02 -7.19 15.24
CA LEU A 46 12.78 -8.23 16.25
C LEU A 46 12.89 -9.65 15.71
N GLY A 47 12.78 -9.86 14.39
CA GLY A 47 12.86 -11.18 13.79
C GLY A 47 11.82 -12.17 14.31
N ILE A 48 10.62 -11.68 14.65
CA ILE A 48 9.52 -12.50 15.17
C ILE A 48 8.94 -13.36 14.04
N VAL A 49 8.88 -12.83 12.81
CA VAL A 49 8.49 -13.63 11.64
C VAL A 49 9.60 -14.61 11.28
N LYS A 50 9.29 -15.90 11.35
CA LYS A 50 10.17 -16.98 10.88
C LYS A 50 9.59 -17.71 9.67
N SER A 51 8.30 -17.50 9.40
CA SER A 51 7.55 -18.13 8.32
C SER A 51 7.04 -17.11 7.29
N PRO A 52 7.93 -16.42 6.54
CA PRO A 52 7.54 -15.32 5.64
C PRO A 52 6.53 -15.75 4.58
N ASP A 53 6.69 -16.94 4.00
CA ASP A 53 5.80 -17.47 2.94
C ASP A 53 4.34 -17.60 3.43
N THR A 54 4.15 -18.01 4.68
CA THR A 54 2.80 -18.17 5.25
C THR A 54 2.13 -16.81 5.46
N ILE A 55 2.89 -15.82 5.94
CA ILE A 55 2.40 -14.46 6.14
C ILE A 55 2.12 -13.78 4.80
N GLU A 56 2.95 -14.02 3.78
CA GLU A 56 2.74 -13.52 2.42
C GLU A 56 1.44 -14.07 1.82
N ILE A 57 1.22 -15.38 1.90
CA ILE A 57 -0.03 -16.00 1.42
C ILE A 57 -1.24 -15.37 2.13
N LEU A 58 -1.19 -15.24 3.46
CA LEU A 58 -2.28 -14.61 4.23
C LEU A 58 -2.50 -13.15 3.82
N GLY A 59 -1.42 -12.41 3.58
CA GLY A 59 -1.46 -11.04 3.07
C GLY A 59 -2.13 -10.93 1.69
N ASN A 60 -1.77 -11.83 0.77
CA ASN A 60 -2.37 -11.90 -0.56
C ASN A 60 -3.88 -12.22 -0.49
N PHE A 61 -4.29 -13.14 0.40
CA PHE A 61 -5.71 -13.39 0.67
C PHE A 61 -6.42 -12.15 1.22
N GLY A 62 -5.80 -11.44 2.18
CA GLY A 62 -6.35 -10.19 2.72
C GLY A 62 -6.55 -9.11 1.65
N VAL A 63 -5.56 -8.94 0.76
CA VAL A 63 -5.65 -8.00 -0.37
C VAL A 63 -6.74 -8.42 -1.36
N ALA A 64 -6.84 -9.71 -1.69
CA ALA A 64 -7.87 -10.22 -2.58
C ALA A 64 -9.28 -9.98 -2.02
N LEU A 65 -9.50 -10.25 -0.72
CA LEU A 65 -10.78 -9.98 -0.05
C LEU A 65 -11.11 -8.48 -0.01
N LEU A 66 -10.13 -7.63 0.28
CA LEU A 66 -10.32 -6.18 0.27
C LEU A 66 -10.73 -5.68 -1.12
N LEU A 67 -10.03 -6.10 -2.17
CA LEU A 67 -10.36 -5.74 -3.55
C LEU A 67 -11.71 -6.30 -3.99
N PHE A 68 -12.09 -7.49 -3.51
CA PHE A 68 -13.41 -8.06 -3.74
C PHE A 68 -14.53 -7.20 -3.11
N ILE A 69 -14.39 -6.82 -1.83
CA ILE A 69 -15.35 -5.96 -1.13
C ILE A 69 -15.45 -4.59 -1.81
N VAL A 70 -14.32 -4.00 -2.19
CA VAL A 70 -14.30 -2.75 -2.95
C VAL A 70 -15.06 -2.93 -4.27
N GLY A 71 -14.81 -4.04 -4.97
CA GLY A 71 -15.47 -4.37 -6.22
C GLY A 71 -17.00 -4.48 -6.09
N LEU A 72 -17.50 -5.08 -5.01
CA LEU A 72 -18.93 -5.14 -4.70
C LEU A 72 -19.57 -3.75 -4.52
N GLY A 73 -18.78 -2.77 -4.06
CA GLY A 73 -19.22 -1.38 -3.89
C GLY A 73 -19.16 -0.53 -5.16
N LEU A 74 -18.61 -1.04 -6.26
CA LEU A 74 -18.51 -0.30 -7.52
C LEU A 74 -19.85 -0.28 -8.24
N ASN A 75 -20.31 0.93 -8.59
CA ASN A 75 -21.48 1.13 -9.43
C ASN A 75 -21.05 1.38 -10.88
N PRO A 76 -21.34 0.46 -11.83
CA PRO A 76 -20.96 0.63 -13.24
C PRO A 76 -21.49 1.91 -13.89
N LYS A 77 -22.64 2.43 -13.41
CA LYS A 77 -23.20 3.69 -13.91
C LYS A 77 -22.29 4.87 -13.58
N ILE A 78 -21.79 4.93 -12.34
CA ILE A 78 -20.84 5.97 -11.90
C ILE A 78 -19.55 5.87 -12.72
N VAL A 79 -19.02 4.66 -12.90
CA VAL A 79 -17.82 4.42 -13.71
C VAL A 79 -18.01 4.93 -15.14
N LYS A 80 -19.19 4.71 -15.75
CA LYS A 80 -19.48 5.22 -17.09
C LYS A 80 -19.57 6.75 -17.14
N GLU A 81 -20.12 7.37 -16.10
CA GLU A 81 -20.29 8.82 -16.00
C GLU A 81 -18.95 9.55 -15.83
N VAL A 82 -18.09 9.08 -14.93
CA VAL A 82 -16.80 9.74 -14.65
C VAL A 82 -15.61 9.13 -15.41
N GLY A 83 -15.75 7.94 -16.00
CA GLY A 83 -14.64 7.14 -16.50
C GLY A 83 -13.80 7.81 -17.58
N LYS A 84 -14.42 8.54 -18.51
CA LYS A 84 -13.68 9.27 -19.56
C LYS A 84 -12.81 10.37 -18.96
N ILE A 85 -13.36 11.13 -18.01
CA ILE A 85 -12.62 12.19 -17.32
C ILE A 85 -11.50 11.58 -16.49
N SER A 86 -11.79 10.54 -15.69
CA SER A 86 -10.81 9.82 -14.88
C SER A 86 -9.66 9.22 -15.69
N LEU A 87 -9.94 8.68 -16.89
CA LEU A 87 -8.91 8.14 -17.77
C LEU A 87 -8.02 9.27 -18.30
N LEU A 88 -8.62 10.36 -18.77
CA LEU A 88 -7.87 11.48 -19.35
C LEU A 88 -7.00 12.18 -18.29
N THR A 89 -7.55 12.40 -17.10
CA THR A 89 -6.82 13.00 -15.97
C THR A 89 -5.77 12.04 -15.42
N GLY A 90 -6.05 10.74 -15.34
CA GLY A 90 -5.08 9.74 -14.88
C GLY A 90 -3.89 9.61 -15.83
N VAL A 91 -4.13 9.48 -17.13
CA VAL A 91 -3.05 9.43 -18.14
C VAL A 91 -2.27 10.74 -18.16
N GLY A 92 -2.98 11.88 -18.13
CA GLY A 92 -2.35 13.20 -18.04
C GLY A 92 -1.47 13.36 -16.80
N GLN A 93 -1.94 12.91 -15.64
CA GLN A 93 -1.19 12.92 -14.39
C GLN A 93 0.06 12.04 -14.48
N VAL A 94 -0.04 10.81 -14.98
CA VAL A 94 1.10 9.89 -15.12
C VAL A 94 2.17 10.52 -16.01
N ILE A 95 1.81 11.07 -17.16
CA ILE A 95 2.75 11.75 -18.06
C ILE A 95 3.40 12.94 -17.37
N PHE A 96 2.59 13.83 -16.78
CA PHE A 96 3.06 15.05 -16.14
C PHE A 96 4.01 14.76 -14.97
N THR A 97 3.62 13.86 -14.07
CA THR A 97 4.44 13.46 -12.92
C THR A 97 5.71 12.72 -13.34
N SER A 98 5.65 11.87 -14.37
CA SER A 98 6.85 11.21 -14.91
C SER A 98 7.82 12.20 -15.54
N LEU A 99 7.35 13.21 -16.27
CA LEU A 99 8.22 14.23 -16.87
C LEU A 99 8.93 15.08 -15.80
N ILE A 100 8.19 15.52 -14.79
CA ILE A 100 8.76 16.29 -13.67
C ILE A 100 9.73 15.42 -12.87
N GLY A 101 9.31 14.20 -12.52
CA GLY A 101 10.13 13.24 -11.78
C GLY A 101 11.42 12.92 -12.53
N PHE A 102 11.36 12.76 -13.85
CA PHE A 102 12.55 12.55 -14.67
C PHE A 102 13.52 13.73 -14.58
N GLY A 103 13.02 14.96 -14.69
CA GLY A 103 13.82 16.16 -14.51
C GLY A 103 14.52 16.20 -13.14
N ILE A 104 13.78 15.93 -12.07
CA ILE A 104 14.32 15.89 -10.70
C ILE A 104 15.42 14.82 -10.57
N VAL A 105 15.15 13.59 -11.03
CA VAL A 105 16.10 12.48 -10.89
C VAL A 105 17.35 12.68 -11.77
N ARG A 106 17.20 13.35 -12.92
CA ARG A 106 18.34 13.79 -13.74
C ARG A 106 19.19 14.85 -13.03
N LEU A 107 18.57 15.79 -12.33
CA LEU A 107 19.27 16.80 -11.53
C LEU A 107 20.02 16.17 -10.34
N LEU A 108 19.53 15.04 -9.82
CA LEU A 108 20.22 14.23 -8.81
C LEU A 108 21.42 13.42 -9.38
N GLY A 109 21.70 13.51 -10.68
CA GLY A 109 22.88 12.91 -11.32
C GLY A 109 22.70 11.49 -11.86
N TYR A 110 21.51 10.90 -11.77
CA TYR A 110 21.26 9.54 -12.27
C TYR A 110 21.20 9.48 -13.80
N ALA A 111 21.71 8.40 -14.40
CA ALA A 111 21.70 8.18 -15.84
C ALA A 111 20.26 8.25 -16.44
N PRO A 112 20.09 8.64 -17.72
CA PRO A 112 18.77 8.81 -18.33
C PRO A 112 17.85 7.60 -18.19
N LEU A 113 18.37 6.39 -18.43
CA LEU A 113 17.57 5.18 -18.32
C LEU A 113 17.08 4.92 -16.87
N THR A 114 17.97 5.08 -15.89
CA THR A 114 17.63 4.96 -14.46
C THR A 114 16.63 6.03 -14.04
N ALA A 115 16.83 7.27 -14.48
CA ALA A 115 15.94 8.38 -14.18
C ALA A 115 14.54 8.15 -14.75
N PHE A 116 14.44 7.59 -15.96
CA PHE A 116 13.16 7.22 -16.57
C PHE A 116 12.44 6.15 -15.75
N TYR A 117 13.13 5.07 -15.37
CA TYR A 117 12.53 4.02 -14.54
C TYR A 117 12.03 4.55 -13.20
N ILE A 118 12.84 5.34 -12.49
CA ILE A 118 12.45 5.91 -11.19
C ILE A 118 11.25 6.85 -11.38
N ALA A 119 11.27 7.73 -12.38
CA ALA A 119 10.20 8.70 -12.59
C ALA A 119 8.86 8.04 -12.93
N VAL A 120 8.86 7.03 -13.79
CA VAL A 120 7.65 6.27 -14.11
C VAL A 120 7.17 5.48 -12.88
N ALA A 121 8.08 4.84 -12.14
CA ALA A 121 7.73 4.11 -10.92
C ALA A 121 7.05 5.01 -9.87
N LEU A 122 7.54 6.24 -9.71
CA LEU A 122 6.96 7.24 -8.80
C LEU A 122 5.58 7.76 -9.25
N SER A 123 5.25 7.63 -10.53
CA SER A 123 3.96 8.09 -11.06
C SER A 123 2.77 7.19 -10.69
N PHE A 124 3.04 5.93 -10.33
CA PHE A 124 2.01 4.96 -9.97
C PHE A 124 1.41 5.24 -8.60
N SER A 125 0.08 5.19 -8.54
CA SER A 125 -0.69 5.30 -7.30
C SER A 125 -1.03 3.92 -6.75
N SER A 126 -1.03 3.76 -5.43
CA SER A 126 -1.49 2.53 -4.77
C SER A 126 -2.99 2.57 -4.50
N THR A 127 -3.79 2.04 -5.43
CA THR A 127 -5.26 1.98 -5.33
C THR A 127 -5.74 1.35 -4.02
N ILE A 128 -5.12 0.24 -3.59
CA ILE A 128 -5.45 -0.46 -2.34
C ILE A 128 -5.32 0.47 -1.12
N ILE A 129 -4.23 1.24 -1.05
CA ILE A 129 -3.96 2.15 0.07
C ILE A 129 -4.99 3.28 0.08
N ILE A 130 -5.27 3.89 -1.06
CA ILE A 130 -6.27 4.97 -1.15
C ILE A 130 -7.65 4.47 -0.74
N LEU A 131 -8.06 3.30 -1.22
CA LEU A 131 -9.36 2.72 -0.87
C LEU A 131 -9.45 2.42 0.63
N LYS A 132 -8.37 1.91 1.23
CA LYS A 132 -8.29 1.69 2.67
C LYS A 132 -8.40 3.00 3.45
N LEU A 133 -7.67 4.04 3.04
CA LEU A 133 -7.75 5.37 3.65
C LEU A 133 -9.14 6.00 3.55
N LEU A 134 -9.82 5.84 2.41
CA LEU A 134 -11.19 6.32 2.22
C LEU A 134 -12.19 5.54 3.07
N SER A 135 -11.99 4.22 3.24
CA SER A 135 -12.81 3.39 4.12
C SER A 135 -12.59 3.71 5.60
N ASP A 136 -11.36 4.00 6.01
CA ASP A 136 -11.01 4.27 7.41
C ASP A 136 -11.44 5.67 7.88
N LYS A 137 -11.73 6.58 6.93
CA LYS A 137 -12.24 7.95 7.22
C LYS A 137 -13.77 8.02 7.24
N ARG A 138 -14.47 6.95 6.85
CA ARG A 138 -15.92 6.82 7.00
C ARG A 138 -16.24 6.23 8.37
#